data_AF-A0A2H0MWD9-F1
#
_entry.id   AF-A0A2H0MWD9-F1
#
_cell.length_a   1.000
_cell.length_b   1.000
_cell.length_c   1.000
_cell.angle_alpha   90.00
_cell.angle_beta   90.00
_cell.angle_gamma   90.00
#
_symmetry.space_group_name_H-M   'P 1'
#
loop_
_entity.id
_entity.type
_entity.pdbx_description
1 polymer ?
#
loop_
_entity_poly.entity_id
_entity_poly.type
_entity_poly.pdbx_seq_one_letter_code
_entity_poly.pdbx_strand_id
1 'polypeptide(L)'
;MRSFKFLFVITYLLVASSSFAETLYVKKSGTALNAEPSGKSATVALLDKGTAVESINTSGNFIEVKSGSLKGWIFKFKLTNQTPKNGDGSGDFLTGLLGKQEVSAQEASSSSSIRGLSPISEKYARDTGVSESDILAVKEMEGVKATPTEVAQFLKERKLGEYSN
;
A
#
# COMPACT_ATOMS: atom_id res chain seq x y z
N MET A 1 14.81 -43.85 61.63
CA MET A 1 15.11 -44.27 60.23
C MET A 1 13.81 -44.52 59.50
N ARG A 2 13.76 -44.13 58.21
CA ARG A 2 12.71 -44.41 57.20
C ARG A 2 11.47 -43.50 57.32
N SER A 3 11.03 -42.75 56.31
CA SER A 3 11.51 -42.50 54.94
C SER A 3 10.65 -41.36 54.39
N PHE A 4 11.27 -40.28 53.96
CA PHE A 4 10.63 -39.12 53.33
C PHE A 4 10.22 -39.51 51.90
N LYS A 5 8.91 -39.68 51.62
CA LYS A 5 8.43 -39.89 50.26
C LYS A 5 8.08 -38.53 49.66
N PHE A 6 8.97 -38.06 48.79
CA PHE A 6 8.83 -36.85 47.99
C PHE A 6 7.52 -36.88 47.18
N LEU A 7 6.71 -35.87 47.44
CA LEU A 7 5.50 -35.49 46.72
C LEU A 7 5.90 -34.89 45.36
N PHE A 8 5.79 -35.66 44.28
CA PHE A 8 6.05 -35.18 42.92
C PHE A 8 4.80 -34.45 42.39
N VAL A 9 4.66 -33.17 42.72
CA VAL A 9 3.66 -32.28 42.11
C VAL A 9 4.22 -31.80 40.79
N ILE A 10 3.79 -32.44 39.70
CA ILE A 10 4.04 -31.98 38.34
C ILE A 10 3.09 -30.81 38.09
N THR A 11 3.55 -29.60 38.41
CA THR A 11 2.91 -28.35 38.01
C THR A 11 3.08 -28.20 36.50
N TYR A 12 2.00 -28.48 35.76
CA TYR A 12 1.91 -28.24 34.33
C TYR A 12 1.90 -26.72 34.10
N LEU A 13 3.07 -26.14 33.83
CA LEU A 13 3.23 -24.74 33.46
C LEU A 13 2.68 -24.57 32.04
N LEU A 14 1.39 -24.24 31.95
CA LEU A 14 0.69 -23.89 30.73
C LEU A 14 1.16 -22.50 30.29
N VAL A 15 2.30 -22.46 29.59
CA VAL A 15 2.79 -21.23 28.96
C VAL A 15 1.83 -20.89 27.82
N ALA A 16 0.88 -19.99 28.11
CA ALA A 16 0.07 -19.36 27.09
C ALA A 16 1.00 -18.49 26.24
N SER A 17 1.45 -19.02 25.10
CA SER A 17 2.12 -18.22 24.07
C SER A 17 1.10 -17.26 23.49
N SER A 18 1.05 -16.04 24.00
CA SER A 18 0.36 -14.93 23.34
C SER A 18 1.06 -14.69 22.00
N SER A 19 0.52 -15.30 20.94
CA SER A 19 0.88 -14.92 19.58
C SER A 19 0.50 -13.45 19.42
N PHE A 20 1.49 -12.58 19.30
CA PHE A 20 1.26 -11.17 18.99
C PHE A 20 0.80 -11.10 17.54
N ALA A 21 -0.51 -11.19 17.33
CA ALA A 21 -1.12 -10.87 16.06
C ALA A 21 -1.05 -9.36 15.86
N GLU A 22 -0.16 -8.90 14.99
CA GLU A 22 -0.07 -7.48 14.63
C GLU A 22 -1.30 -7.09 13.82
N THR A 23 -1.96 -6.00 14.22
CA THR A 23 -3.08 -5.44 13.47
C THR A 23 -2.55 -4.60 12.32
N LEU A 24 -2.87 -5.01 11.10
CA LEU A 24 -2.54 -4.33 9.85
C LEU A 24 -3.80 -3.80 9.19
N TYR A 25 -3.63 -2.85 8.28
CA TYR A 25 -4.71 -2.22 7.54
C TYR A 25 -4.48 -2.32 6.03
N VAL A 26 -5.57 -2.54 5.30
CA VAL A 26 -5.55 -2.60 3.83
C VAL A 26 -5.38 -1.20 3.23
N LYS A 27 -4.38 -1.01 2.36
CA LYS A 27 -4.06 0.32 1.76
C LYS A 27 -5.04 0.77 0.68
N LYS A 28 -5.65 -0.17 -0.05
CA LYS A 28 -6.47 0.10 -1.25
C LYS A 28 -7.67 -0.82 -1.30
N SER A 29 -8.85 -0.29 -1.65
CA SER A 29 -10.06 -1.09 -1.87
C SER A 29 -9.90 -2.04 -3.05
N GLY A 30 -10.58 -3.19 -2.98
CA GLY A 30 -10.42 -4.27 -3.95
C GLY A 30 -9.13 -5.06 -3.76
N THR A 31 -8.55 -5.06 -2.55
CA THR A 31 -7.40 -5.90 -2.25
C THR A 31 -7.83 -7.36 -2.13
N ALA A 32 -7.26 -8.23 -2.97
CA ALA A 32 -7.55 -9.66 -2.94
C ALA A 32 -6.98 -10.35 -1.69
N LEU A 33 -7.84 -11.05 -0.98
CA LEU A 33 -7.50 -12.05 0.01
C LEU A 33 -7.42 -13.40 -0.71
N ASN A 34 -6.23 -13.95 -0.83
CA ASN A 34 -5.95 -15.13 -1.63
C ASN A 34 -5.99 -16.42 -0.80
N ALA A 35 -6.30 -17.56 -1.42
CA ALA A 35 -6.34 -18.85 -0.74
C ALA A 35 -4.92 -19.36 -0.39
N GLU A 36 -3.93 -19.01 -1.20
CA GLU A 36 -2.53 -19.42 -1.07
C GLU A 36 -1.59 -18.19 -1.11
N PRO A 37 -0.32 -18.31 -0.68
CA PRO A 37 0.68 -17.23 -0.76
C PRO A 37 1.16 -16.97 -2.20
N SER A 38 0.22 -16.72 -3.11
CA SER A 38 0.43 -16.47 -4.53
C SER A 38 -0.69 -15.62 -5.12
N GLY A 39 -0.35 -14.60 -5.91
CA GLY A 39 -1.32 -13.77 -6.62
C GLY A 39 -2.00 -14.49 -7.78
N LYS A 40 -1.55 -15.70 -8.15
CA LYS A 40 -2.21 -16.56 -9.15
C LYS A 40 -3.28 -17.47 -8.53
N SER A 41 -3.36 -17.55 -7.21
CA SER A 41 -4.31 -18.41 -6.52
C SER A 41 -5.72 -17.82 -6.51
N ALA A 42 -6.71 -18.63 -6.10
CA ALA A 42 -8.09 -18.18 -6.03
C ALA A 42 -8.27 -17.07 -4.98
N THR A 43 -9.03 -16.05 -5.33
CA THR A 43 -9.43 -15.00 -4.39
C THR A 43 -10.60 -15.47 -3.54
N VAL A 44 -10.40 -15.51 -2.22
CA VAL A 44 -11.39 -15.85 -1.20
C VAL A 44 -12.37 -14.68 -1.00
N ALA A 45 -11.84 -13.46 -0.92
CA ALA A 45 -12.63 -12.24 -0.74
C ALA A 45 -11.87 -10.99 -1.25
N LEU A 46 -12.61 -9.91 -1.47
CA LEU A 46 -12.03 -8.58 -1.72
C LEU A 46 -12.22 -7.73 -0.46
N LEU A 47 -11.15 -7.09 -0.01
CA LEU A 47 -11.16 -6.22 1.16
C LEU A 47 -11.11 -4.74 0.76
N ASP A 48 -11.78 -3.92 1.54
CA ASP A 48 -11.83 -2.47 1.36
C ASP A 48 -10.63 -1.77 2.02
N LYS A 49 -10.34 -0.55 1.56
CA LYS A 49 -9.33 0.30 2.20
C LYS A 49 -9.67 0.52 3.67
N GLY A 50 -8.67 0.39 4.53
CA GLY A 50 -8.81 0.60 5.97
C GLY A 50 -9.37 -0.60 6.73
N THR A 51 -9.73 -1.70 6.06
CA THR A 51 -10.10 -2.94 6.76
C THR A 51 -8.93 -3.40 7.65
N ALA A 52 -9.22 -3.56 8.94
CA ALA A 52 -8.28 -4.11 9.92
C ALA A 52 -8.18 -5.63 9.74
N VAL A 53 -6.95 -6.13 9.72
CA VAL A 53 -6.65 -7.55 9.57
C VAL A 53 -5.57 -7.94 10.58
N GLU A 54 -5.71 -9.11 11.18
CA GLU A 54 -4.74 -9.65 12.13
C GLU A 54 -3.71 -10.49 11.36
N SER A 55 -2.42 -10.17 11.46
CA SER A 55 -1.37 -10.99 10.86
C SER A 55 -1.17 -12.26 11.67
N ILE A 56 -1.23 -13.42 11.00
CA ILE A 56 -1.02 -14.74 11.60
C ILE A 56 0.37 -15.28 11.25
N ASN A 57 0.72 -15.25 9.96
CA ASN A 57 1.95 -15.87 9.46
C ASN A 57 2.47 -15.10 8.23
N THR A 58 3.72 -15.34 7.85
CA THR A 58 4.35 -14.76 6.66
C THR A 58 4.99 -15.86 5.82
N SER A 59 4.74 -15.84 4.51
CA SER A 59 5.33 -16.73 3.53
C SER A 59 5.80 -15.93 2.32
N GLY A 60 7.12 -15.78 2.20
CA GLY A 60 7.73 -14.92 1.18
C GLY A 60 7.25 -13.48 1.28
N ASN A 61 6.57 -13.01 0.22
CA ASN A 61 6.00 -11.65 0.16
C ASN A 61 4.50 -11.61 0.52
N PHE A 62 3.94 -12.70 1.04
CA PHE A 62 2.54 -12.79 1.45
C PHE A 62 2.44 -12.93 2.96
N ILE A 63 1.42 -12.29 3.53
CA ILE A 63 1.08 -12.37 4.94
C ILE A 63 -0.27 -13.09 5.03
N GLU A 64 -0.32 -14.18 5.79
CA GLU A 64 -1.57 -14.81 6.16
C GLU A 64 -2.25 -13.92 7.20
N VAL A 65 -3.47 -13.51 6.90
CA VAL A 65 -4.24 -12.62 7.75
C VAL A 65 -5.61 -13.21 8.06
N LYS A 66 -6.17 -12.76 9.18
CA LYS A 66 -7.56 -13.01 9.56
C LYS A 66 -8.33 -11.71 9.59
N SER A 67 -9.52 -11.73 9.02
CA SER A 67 -10.48 -10.62 9.08
C SER A 67 -11.84 -11.21 9.46
N GLY A 68 -12.20 -11.12 10.74
CA GLY A 68 -13.40 -11.77 11.27
C GLY A 68 -13.36 -13.30 11.10
N SER A 69 -14.29 -13.85 10.32
CA SER A 69 -14.36 -15.28 9.99
C SER A 69 -13.53 -15.69 8.77
N LEU A 70 -12.99 -14.73 8.02
CA LEU A 70 -12.22 -14.99 6.81
C LEU A 70 -10.73 -15.11 7.14
N LYS A 71 -10.08 -16.10 6.52
CA LYS A 71 -8.63 -16.31 6.58
C LYS A 71 -8.07 -16.45 5.17
N GLY A 72 -6.90 -15.88 4.92
CA GLY A 72 -6.21 -16.02 3.64
C GLY A 72 -4.93 -15.19 3.59
N TRP A 73 -4.36 -15.07 2.40
CA TRP A 73 -3.05 -14.47 2.16
C TRP A 73 -3.17 -13.15 1.41
N ILE A 74 -2.49 -12.11 1.89
CA ILE A 74 -2.42 -10.80 1.25
C ILE A 74 -0.97 -10.48 0.94
N PHE A 75 -0.73 -9.90 -0.23
CA PHE A 75 0.59 -9.40 -0.61
C PHE A 75 1.02 -8.27 0.34
N LYS A 76 2.17 -8.43 1.02
CA LYS A 76 2.62 -7.59 2.14
C LYS A 76 2.58 -6.09 1.84
N PHE A 77 2.89 -5.71 0.60
CA PHE A 77 2.95 -4.30 0.21
C PHE A 77 1.58 -3.63 0.10
N LYS A 78 0.48 -4.41 0.08
CA LYS A 78 -0.90 -3.91 0.16
C LYS A 78 -1.36 -3.62 1.59
N LEU A 79 -0.55 -3.94 2.60
CA LEU A 79 -0.84 -3.73 4.02
C LEU A 79 0.04 -2.62 4.62
N THR A 80 -0.47 -1.99 5.68
CA THR A 80 0.22 -0.97 6.49
C THR A 80 -0.14 -1.09 7.96
N ASN A 81 0.78 -0.73 8.85
CA ASN A 81 0.60 -0.79 10.29
C ASN A 81 -0.14 0.46 10.82
N GLN A 82 -0.43 1.43 9.94
CA GLN A 82 -1.14 2.66 10.26
C GLN A 82 -2.47 2.71 9.52
N THR A 83 -3.54 3.13 10.19
CA THR A 83 -4.83 3.33 9.53
C THR A 83 -4.67 4.31 8.38
N PRO A 84 -5.03 3.93 7.14
CA PRO A 84 -4.93 4.83 6.00
C PRO A 84 -5.79 6.07 6.25
N LYS A 85 -5.16 7.24 6.38
CA LYS A 85 -5.91 8.50 6.37
C LYS A 85 -6.55 8.67 4.99
N ASN A 86 -7.78 9.17 4.94
CA ASN A 86 -8.37 9.65 3.70
C ASN A 86 -7.71 10.99 3.35
N GLY A 87 -6.47 10.91 2.86
CA GLY A 87 -5.81 12.05 2.22
C GLY A 87 -6.37 12.17 0.81
N ASP A 88 -7.12 13.24 0.58
CA ASP A 88 -7.51 13.70 -0.74
C ASP A 88 -6.25 13.88 -1.60
N GLY A 89 -6.39 13.64 -2.90
CA GLY A 89 -5.28 13.38 -3.81
C GLY A 89 -4.21 14.46 -3.78
N SER A 90 -2.94 14.03 -3.80
CA SER A 90 -1.71 14.63 -4.38
C SER A 90 -1.43 16.16 -4.38
N GLY A 91 -2.41 17.05 -4.24
CA GLY A 91 -2.25 18.48 -4.02
C GLY A 91 -2.05 18.84 -2.55
N ASP A 92 -2.65 18.11 -1.60
CA ASP A 92 -2.60 18.46 -0.18
C ASP A 92 -1.24 18.16 0.48
N PHE A 93 -0.48 17.18 -0.01
CA PHE A 93 0.86 16.88 0.52
C PHE A 93 1.87 17.99 0.23
N LEU A 94 1.80 18.58 -0.97
CA LEU A 94 2.68 19.70 -1.33
C LEU A 94 2.24 20.98 -0.64
N THR A 95 0.94 21.26 -0.54
CA THR A 95 0.41 22.42 0.21
C THR A 95 0.68 22.30 1.71
N GLY A 96 0.63 21.10 2.28
CA GLY A 96 0.97 20.83 3.68
C GLY A 96 2.48 20.95 3.98
N LEU A 97 3.35 20.69 3.00
CA LEU A 97 4.79 20.90 3.11
C LEU A 97 5.22 22.35 2.85
N LEU A 98 4.56 23.04 1.92
CA LEU A 98 4.92 24.41 1.52
C LEU A 98 4.39 25.47 2.48
N GLY A 99 3.46 25.11 3.38
CA GLY A 99 2.80 26.10 4.23
C GLY A 99 2.09 27.15 3.38
N LYS A 100 1.41 28.09 4.03
CA LYS A 100 0.64 29.15 3.35
C LYS A 100 1.54 30.25 2.75
N GLN A 101 2.71 29.90 2.22
CA GLN A 101 3.64 30.83 1.56
C GLN A 101 3.49 30.73 0.04
N GLU A 102 3.16 31.87 -0.58
CA GLU A 102 3.26 32.07 -2.02
C GLU A 102 4.69 31.78 -2.46
N VAL A 103 4.85 30.73 -3.27
CA VAL A 103 6.15 30.30 -3.80
C VAL A 103 6.60 31.31 -4.85
N SER A 104 7.73 31.96 -4.62
CA SER A 104 8.35 32.84 -5.60
C SER A 104 8.95 32.02 -6.75
N ALA A 105 8.72 32.45 -7.99
CA ALA A 105 9.10 31.71 -9.20
C ALA A 105 10.61 31.44 -9.33
N GLN A 106 11.45 32.15 -8.58
CA GLN A 106 12.91 32.02 -8.63
C GLN A 106 13.45 30.78 -7.89
N GLU A 107 12.75 30.27 -6.87
CA GLU A 107 13.22 29.11 -6.07
C GLU A 107 12.92 27.74 -6.72
N ALA A 108 12.15 27.71 -7.81
CA ALA A 108 11.73 26.47 -8.47
C ALA A 108 12.73 25.93 -9.53
N SER A 109 13.87 26.60 -9.74
CA SER A 109 14.77 26.33 -10.88
C SER A 109 15.72 25.13 -10.71
N SER A 110 15.73 24.45 -9.56
CA SER A 110 16.75 23.43 -9.25
C SER A 110 16.21 22.17 -8.55
N SER A 111 15.22 21.51 -9.15
CA SER A 111 15.05 20.05 -8.95
C SER A 111 14.16 19.43 -10.02
N SER A 112 14.81 19.03 -11.11
CA SER A 112 14.30 18.10 -12.10
C SER A 112 13.81 16.81 -11.45
N SER A 113 12.50 16.65 -11.16
CA SER A 113 11.77 15.34 -11.14
C SER A 113 10.42 15.35 -10.39
N ILE A 114 9.60 16.41 -10.52
CA ILE A 114 8.18 16.31 -10.12
C ILE A 114 7.34 16.36 -11.40
N ARG A 115 6.96 15.20 -11.93
CA ARG A 115 5.84 15.12 -12.88
C ARG A 115 4.60 15.59 -12.14
N GLY A 116 4.27 16.88 -12.24
CA GLY A 116 3.17 17.47 -11.47
C GLY A 116 3.33 18.92 -11.04
N LEU A 117 3.79 19.80 -11.94
CA LEU A 117 3.69 21.25 -11.74
C LEU A 117 2.80 21.90 -12.82
N SER A 118 1.71 21.21 -13.19
CA SER A 118 0.90 21.56 -14.37
C SER A 118 0.51 23.05 -14.49
N PRO A 119 0.23 23.82 -13.41
CA PRO A 119 -0.07 25.24 -13.56
C PRO A 119 1.17 26.10 -13.86
N ILE A 120 2.32 25.78 -13.26
CA ILE A 120 3.58 26.53 -13.45
C ILE A 120 4.17 26.22 -14.82
N SER A 121 4.18 24.94 -15.21
CA SER A 121 4.64 24.50 -16.52
C SER A 121 3.77 25.04 -17.64
N GLU A 122 2.45 25.08 -17.46
CA GLU A 122 1.51 25.67 -18.43
C GLU A 122 1.75 27.18 -18.59
N LYS A 123 1.93 27.91 -17.47
CA LYS A 123 2.27 29.34 -17.51
C LYS A 123 3.59 29.61 -18.22
N TYR A 124 4.64 28.86 -17.87
CA TYR A 124 5.95 28.99 -18.51
C TYR A 124 5.90 28.71 -20.02
N ALA A 125 5.13 27.69 -20.43
CA ALA A 125 4.94 27.37 -21.85
C ALA A 125 4.25 28.52 -22.60
N ARG A 126 3.21 29.13 -22.01
CA ARG A 126 2.55 30.32 -22.57
C ARG A 126 3.51 31.51 -22.66
N ASP A 127 4.27 31.78 -21.60
CA ASP A 127 5.22 32.90 -21.52
C ASP A 127 6.39 32.76 -22.52
N THR A 128 6.75 31.52 -22.88
CA THR A 128 7.80 31.22 -23.87
C THR A 128 7.27 31.10 -25.30
N GLY A 129 5.98 31.30 -25.51
CA GLY A 129 5.36 31.31 -26.85
C GLY A 129 5.11 29.91 -27.43
N VAL A 130 5.03 28.88 -26.59
CA VAL A 130 4.61 27.54 -27.02
C VAL A 130 3.16 27.60 -27.51
N SER A 131 2.84 26.86 -28.57
CA SER A 131 1.49 26.87 -29.13
C SER A 131 0.46 26.26 -28.16
N GLU A 132 -0.76 26.79 -28.16
CA GLU A 132 -1.87 26.23 -27.36
C GLU A 132 -2.11 24.75 -27.68
N SER A 133 -1.95 24.35 -28.94
CA SER A 133 -2.11 22.96 -29.38
C SER A 133 -1.09 22.03 -28.72
N ASP A 134 0.16 22.47 -28.58
CA ASP A 134 1.21 21.66 -27.94
C ASP A 134 0.98 21.54 -26.43
N ILE A 135 0.54 22.63 -25.80
CA ILE A 135 0.19 22.65 -24.37
C ILE A 135 -0.99 21.68 -24.11
N LEU A 136 -2.02 21.72 -24.94
CA LEU A 136 -3.17 20.84 -24.82
C LEU A 136 -2.81 19.37 -25.07
N ALA A 137 -1.95 19.08 -26.05
CA ALA A 137 -1.50 17.72 -26.33
C ALA A 137 -0.74 17.10 -25.14
N VAL A 138 0.13 17.89 -24.49
CA VAL A 138 0.84 17.43 -23.28
C VAL A 138 -0.14 17.23 -22.12
N LYS A 139 -1.12 18.11 -21.95
CA LYS A 139 -2.14 18.00 -20.90
C LYS A 139 -3.01 16.75 -21.08
N GLU A 140 -3.39 16.46 -22.31
CA GLU A 140 -4.11 15.23 -22.65
C GLU A 140 -3.25 14.00 -22.34
N MET A 141 -1.98 14.01 -22.74
CA MET A 141 -1.02 12.94 -22.44
C MET A 141 -0.84 12.71 -20.92
N GLU A 142 -0.74 13.78 -20.12
CA GLU A 142 -0.66 13.70 -18.66
C GLU A 142 -1.94 13.12 -18.03
N GLY A 143 -3.08 13.29 -18.69
CA GLY A 143 -4.37 12.72 -18.27
C GLY A 143 -4.48 11.21 -18.49
N VAL A 144 -3.65 10.63 -19.36
CA VAL A 144 -3.70 9.20 -19.68
C VAL A 144 -3.21 8.39 -18.49
N LYS A 145 -4.09 7.53 -17.97
CA LYS A 145 -3.79 6.59 -16.88
C LYS A 145 -3.98 5.17 -17.36
N ALA A 146 -3.03 4.29 -17.03
CA ALA A 146 -3.20 2.87 -17.23
C ALA A 146 -4.42 2.37 -16.43
N THR A 147 -5.27 1.59 -17.08
CA THR A 147 -6.45 1.01 -16.43
C THR A 147 -6.04 -0.06 -15.41
N PRO A 148 -6.85 -0.33 -14.37
CA PRO A 148 -6.56 -1.40 -13.42
C PRO A 148 -6.35 -2.77 -14.08
N THR A 149 -7.06 -3.03 -15.18
CA THR A 149 -6.97 -4.27 -15.95
C THR A 149 -5.64 -4.38 -16.69
N GLU A 150 -5.20 -3.33 -17.39
CA GLU A 150 -3.89 -3.31 -18.08
C GLU A 150 -2.75 -3.46 -17.08
N VAL A 151 -2.84 -2.79 -15.92
CA VAL A 151 -1.86 -2.95 -14.86
C VAL A 151 -1.84 -4.39 -14.34
N ALA A 152 -3.00 -4.99 -14.08
CA ALA A 152 -3.08 -6.37 -13.60
C ALA A 152 -2.50 -7.37 -14.62
N GLN A 153 -2.81 -7.20 -15.91
CA GLN A 153 -2.26 -8.01 -16.99
C GLN A 153 -0.74 -7.85 -17.08
N PHE A 154 -0.24 -6.62 -17.06
CA PHE A 154 1.19 -6.34 -17.09
C PHE A 154 1.93 -7.00 -15.92
N LEU A 155 1.40 -6.89 -14.70
CA LEU A 155 1.98 -7.52 -13.51
C LEU A 155 2.03 -9.05 -13.64
N LYS A 156 0.97 -9.65 -14.20
CA LYS A 156 0.88 -11.09 -14.41
C LYS A 156 1.85 -11.59 -15.48
N GLU A 157 1.92 -10.93 -16.64
CA GLU A 157 2.80 -11.29 -17.75
C GLU A 157 4.27 -11.15 -17.39
N ARG A 158 4.62 -10.05 -16.72
CA ARG A 158 6.00 -9.75 -16.33
C ARG A 158 6.42 -10.42 -15.02
N LYS A 159 5.53 -11.18 -14.38
CA LYS A 159 5.76 -11.84 -13.08
C LYS A 159 6.25 -10.84 -12.03
N LEU A 160 5.51 -9.75 -11.87
CA LEU A 160 5.85 -8.67 -10.95
C LEU A 160 4.92 -8.65 -9.75
N GLY A 161 5.44 -8.16 -8.62
CA GLY A 161 4.66 -7.96 -7.41
C GLY A 161 4.05 -9.26 -6.89
N GLU A 162 2.72 -9.31 -6.81
CA GLU A 162 1.99 -10.49 -6.30
C GLU A 162 2.05 -11.70 -7.25
N TYR A 163 2.50 -11.52 -8.49
CA TYR A 163 2.63 -12.59 -9.49
C TYR A 163 4.08 -13.09 -9.68
N SER A 164 5.01 -12.68 -8.82
CA SER A 164 6.44 -13.00 -8.96
C SER A 164 6.78 -14.47 -8.78
N ASN A 165 5.92 -15.21 -8.07
CA ASN A 165 6.12 -16.62 -7.74
C ASN A 165 5.48 -17.53 -8.79
#